data_AF-A0A7V0LT90-F1
#
_entry.id   AF-A0A7V0LT90-F1
#
_cell.length_a   1.000
_cell.length_b   1.000
_cell.length_c   1.000
_cell.angle_alpha   90.00
_cell.angle_beta   90.00
_cell.angle_gamma   90.00
#
_symmetry.space_group_name_H-M   'P 1'
#
loop_
_entity.id
_entity.type
_entity.pdbx_description
1 polymer ?
#
loop_
_entity_poly.entity_id
_entity_poly.type
_entity_poly.pdbx_seq_one_letter_code
_entity_poly.pdbx_strand_id
1 'polypeptide(L)' 'DNAAVLIDNNNEPRGTRVFGPVARELRERRFMKIVSLAPEGV' A
#
# COMPACT_ATOMS: atom_id res chain seq x y z
N ASP A 1 2.31 15.86 5.71
CA ASP A 1 3.36 14.83 5.63
C ASP A 1 3.13 13.99 4.40
N ASN A 2 4.18 13.62 3.67
CA ASN A 2 4.05 12.93 2.38
C ASN A 2 4.66 11.52 2.48
N ALA A 3 3.96 10.52 1.95
CA ALA A 3 4.41 9.12 1.96
C ALA A 3 4.31 8.50 0.57
N ALA A 4 5.17 7.52 0.29
CA ALA A 4 5.16 6.74 -0.94
C ALA A 4 5.53 5.28 -0.66
N VAL A 5 5.00 4.36 -1.47
CA VAL A 5 5.31 2.93 -1.41
C VAL A 5 6.05 2.54 -2.69
N LEU A 6 7.21 1.91 -2.56
CA LEU A 6 7.98 1.41 -3.69
C LEU A 6 7.37 0.11 -4.22
N ILE A 7 7.05 0.12 -5.51
CA ILE A 7 6.55 -1.05 -6.25
C ILE A 7 7.54 -1.46 -7.34
N ASP A 8 7.46 -2.71 -7.76
CA ASP A 8 8.17 -3.20 -8.93
C ASP A 8 7.33 -3.08 -10.22
N ASN A 9 7.89 -3.55 -11.34
CA ASN A 9 7.21 -3.54 -12.64
C ASN A 9 5.98 -4.48 -12.71
N ASN A 10 5.81 -5.36 -11.72
CA ASN A 10 4.68 -6.26 -11.59
C ASN A 10 3.61 -5.71 -10.63
N ASN A 11 3.74 -4.45 -10.19
CA ASN A 11 2.89 -3.79 -9.20
C ASN A 11 2.92 -4.46 -7.81
N GLU A 12 4.00 -5.16 -7.49
CA GLU A 12 4.20 -5.75 -6.18
C GLU A 12 4.99 -4.81 -5.27
N PRO A 13 4.57 -4.65 -4.00
CA PRO A 13 5.33 -3.84 -3.06
C PRO A 13 6.67 -4.51 -2.77
N ARG A 14 7.76 -3.73 -2.84
CA ARG A 14 9.09 -4.23 -2.48
C ARG A 14 9.29 -4.35 -0.96
N GLY A 15 8.47 -3.64 -0.19
CA GLY A 15 8.49 -3.66 1.26
C GLY A 15 7.58 -4.72 1.85
N THR A 16 7.88 -5.16 3.07
CA THR A 16 7.10 -6.16 3.82
C THR A 16 6.11 -5.54 4.79
N ARG A 17 6.10 -4.20 4.96
CA ARG A 17 5.17 -3.49 5.84
C ARG A 17 4.93 -2.06 5.38
N VAL A 18 3.68 -1.60 5.48
CA VAL A 18 3.28 -0.21 5.25
C VAL A 18 2.86 0.41 6.58
N PHE A 19 3.22 1.66 6.83
CA PHE A 19 2.86 2.38 8.04
C PHE A 19 2.00 3.58 7.71
N GLY A 20 0.97 3.82 8.52
CA GLY A 20 0.04 4.92 8.35
C GLY A 20 -1.19 4.58 7.50
N PRO A 21 -2.15 5.51 7.42
CA PRO A 21 -3.41 5.30 6.72
C PRO A 21 -3.18 5.16 5.21
N VAL A 22 -3.92 4.24 4.59
CA VAL A 22 -3.80 3.93 3.16
C VAL A 22 -5.05 4.37 2.43
N ALA A 23 -4.87 5.10 1.33
CA ALA A 23 -5.98 5.62 0.54
C ALA A 23 -6.86 4.47 -0.02
N ARG A 24 -8.18 4.63 0.11
CA ARG A 24 -9.17 3.63 -0.34
C ARG A 24 -9.12 3.38 -1.86
N GLU A 25 -8.67 4.37 -2.62
CA GLU A 25 -8.47 4.31 -4.08
C GLU A 25 -7.50 3.20 -4.52
N LEU A 26 -6.58 2.77 -3.64
CA LEU A 26 -5.65 1.69 -3.91
C LEU A 26 -6.36 0.33 -4.06
N ARG A 27 -7.55 0.15 -3.44
CA ARG A 27 -8.40 -1.03 -3.66
C ARG A 27 -8.96 -1.07 -5.08
N GLU A 28 -9.38 0.07 -5.61
CA GLU A 28 -9.95 0.19 -6.96
C GLU A 28 -8.87 0.02 -8.04
N ARG A 29 -7.67 0.55 -7.77
CA ARG A 29 -6.51 0.44 -8.66
C ARG A 29 -5.77 -0.90 -8.60
N ARG A 30 -6.36 -1.92 -7.98
CA ARG A 30 -5.83 -3.30 -7.85
C ARG A 30 -4.51 -3.43 -7.07
N PHE A 31 -4.14 -2.46 -6.23
CA PHE A 31 -2.98 -2.55 -5.33
C PHE A 31 -3.33 -3.27 -4.01
N MET A 32 -4.03 -4.40 -4.11
CA MET A 32 -4.53 -5.15 -2.95
C MET A 32 -3.43 -5.55 -1.96
N LYS A 33 -2.24 -5.92 -2.45
CA LYS A 33 -1.10 -6.26 -1.59
C LYS A 33 -0.69 -5.11 -0.67
N ILE A 34 -0.67 -3.88 -1.17
CA ILE A 34 -0.31 -2.70 -0.36
C ILE A 34 -1.35 -2.48 0.74
N VAL A 35 -2.63 -2.61 0.39
CA VAL A 35 -3.75 -2.48 1.34
C VAL A 35 -3.70 -3.56 2.41
N SER A 36 -3.35 -4.80 2.06
CA SER A 36 -3.22 -5.90 3.02
C SER A 36 -1.99 -5.81 3.93
N LEU A 37 -0.94 -5.07 3.54
CA LEU A 37 0.26 -4.84 4.34
C LEU A 37 0.12 -3.65 5.30
N ALA A 38 -0.93 -2.86 5.15
CA ALA A 38 -1.22 -1.75 6.03
C ALA A 38 -1.87 -2.25 7.33
N PRO A 39 -1.57 -1.64 8.48
CA PRO A 39 -2.28 -1.93 9.72
C PRO A 39 -3.76 -1.58 9.56
N GLU A 40 -4.66 -2.43 10.06
CA GLU A 40 -6.12 -2.22 10.14
C GLU A 40 -6.51 -1.06 11.09
N GLY A 41 -5.55 -0.22 11.49
CA GLY A 41 -5.66 0.74 12.58
C GLY A 41 -5.65 2.18 12.09
N VAL A 42 -6.85 2.76 12.10
CA VAL A 42 -7.27 4.17 11.95
C VAL A 42 -7.23 4.77 10.53
#